data_AF-A0AA35S7J9-F1
#
_entry.id   AF-A0AA35S7J9-F1
#
_cell.length_a   1.000
_cell.length_b   1.000
_cell.length_c   1.000
_cell.angle_alpha   90.00
_cell.angle_beta   90.00
_cell.angle_gamma   90.00
#
_symmetry.space_group_name_H-M   'P 1'
#
loop_
_entity.id
_entity.type
_entity.pdbx_description
1 polymer ?
#
loop_
_entity_poly.entity_id
_entity_poly.type
_entity_poly.pdbx_seq_one_letter_code
_entity_poly.pdbx_strand_id
1 'polypeptide(L)'
;MRERIGIGVALIALSAILAAYLEWCVFPWCPSITSLCGCYCLLLPVSLGEMLLFVTGLEFIYAQSPEQMKGFLTGLFYLMFGLFSGAASLFFFYYPVRFDRFHSHACYFTIYSVVGSIGFFMYVIVACLYSNRDRPEEEDFIR
;
A
#
# COMPACT_ATOMS: atom_id res chain seq x y z
N MET A 1 -1.95 13.24 11.32
CA MET A 1 -2.39 12.39 10.19
C MET A 1 -1.22 11.82 9.39
N ARG A 2 -0.25 12.65 8.96
CA ARG A 2 0.90 12.21 8.14
C ARG A 2 1.68 11.04 8.74
N GLU A 3 1.96 11.07 10.05
CA GLU A 3 2.65 9.98 10.75
C GLU A 3 1.91 8.64 10.68
N ARG A 4 0.57 8.65 10.76
CA ARG A 4 -0.25 7.42 10.69
C ARG A 4 -0.23 6.80 9.30
N ILE A 5 -0.28 7.64 8.27
CA ILE A 5 -0.12 7.22 6.87
C ILE A 5 1.27 6.61 6.67
N GLY A 6 2.32 7.29 7.15
CA GLY A 6 3.71 6.80 7.05
C GLY A 6 3.94 5.45 7.75
N ILE A 7 3.38 5.26 8.95
CA ILE A 7 3.43 3.97 9.66
C ILE A 7 2.74 2.87 8.83
N GLY A 8 1.58 3.16 8.22
CA GLY A 8 0.88 2.22 7.35
C GLY A 8 1.72 1.78 6.16
N VAL A 9 2.31 2.73 5.40
CA VAL A 9 3.16 2.41 4.25
C VAL A 9 4.42 1.64 4.67
N ALA A 10 5.07 2.05 5.76
CA ALA A 10 6.26 1.37 6.27
C ALA A 10 5.94 -0.08 6.65
N LEU A 11 4.80 -0.32 7.28
CA LEU A 11 4.39 -1.62 7.75
C LEU A 11 4.04 -2.57 6.59
N ILE A 12 3.43 -2.06 5.51
CA ILE A 12 3.23 -2.82 4.26
C ILE A 12 4.58 -3.14 3.60
N ALA A 13 5.47 -2.15 3.47
CA ALA A 13 6.75 -2.36 2.80
C ALA A 13 7.62 -3.38 3.56
N LEU A 14 7.71 -3.26 4.89
CA LEU A 14 8.48 -4.19 5.72
C LEU A 14 7.90 -5.62 5.69
N SER A 15 6.58 -5.76 5.77
CA SER A 15 5.94 -7.07 5.70
C SER A 15 6.09 -7.72 4.32
N ALA A 16 6.02 -6.94 3.24
CA ALA A 16 6.27 -7.43 1.88
C ALA A 16 7.73 -7.88 1.68
N ILE A 17 8.70 -7.12 2.18
CA ILE A 17 10.13 -7.49 2.13
C ILE A 17 10.38 -8.77 2.93
N LEU A 18 9.81 -8.86 4.14
CA LEU A 18 9.97 -10.04 4.99
C LEU A 18 9.32 -11.28 4.35
N ALA A 19 8.16 -11.13 3.72
CA ALA A 19 7.51 -12.22 3.00
C ALA A 19 8.36 -12.69 1.81
N ALA A 20 8.92 -11.77 1.02
CA ALA A 20 9.83 -12.11 -0.07
C ALA A 20 11.09 -12.81 0.45
N TYR A 21 11.67 -12.33 1.55
CA TYR A 21 12.86 -12.93 2.16
C TYR A 21 12.61 -14.36 2.66
N LEU A 22 11.49 -14.59 3.37
CA LEU A 22 11.14 -15.92 3.86
C LEU A 22 10.88 -16.90 2.71
N GLU A 23 10.21 -16.46 1.65
CA GLU A 23 9.95 -17.30 0.48
C GLU A 23 11.26 -17.71 -0.24
N TRP A 24 12.24 -16.80 -0.32
CA TRP A 24 13.55 -17.09 -0.90
C TRP A 24 14.43 -17.99 -0.01
N CYS A 25 14.40 -17.80 1.31
CA CYS A 25 15.31 -18.48 2.23
C CYS A 25 14.76 -19.79 2.80
N VAL A 26 13.47 -19.88 3.08
CA VAL A 26 12.87 -21.00 3.83
C VAL A 26 12.25 -22.03 2.88
N PHE A 27 11.59 -21.57 1.82
CA PHE A 27 10.84 -22.46 0.93
C PHE A 27 11.70 -23.49 0.17
N PRO A 28 12.92 -23.16 -0.31
CA PRO A 28 13.76 -24.13 -1.01
C PRO A 28 14.28 -25.27 -0.11
N TRP A 29 14.34 -25.03 1.21
CA TRP A 29 14.99 -25.94 2.15
C TRP A 29 14.01 -26.81 2.94
N CYS A 30 12.79 -26.33 3.23
CA CYS A 30 11.75 -27.08 3.94
C CYS A 30 10.33 -26.62 3.53
N PRO A 31 9.66 -27.28 2.57
CA PRO A 31 8.24 -27.06 2.29
C PRO A 31 7.41 -27.72 3.40
N SER A 32 7.16 -26.99 4.49
CA SER A 32 6.38 -27.45 5.64
C SER A 32 5.13 -26.58 5.83
N ILE A 33 4.08 -27.14 6.44
CA ILE A 33 2.86 -26.38 6.77
C ILE A 33 3.19 -25.17 7.68
N THR A 34 4.24 -25.28 8.48
CA THR A 34 4.74 -24.22 9.37
C THR A 34 5.34 -23.03 8.61
N SER A 35 6.06 -23.27 7.49
CA SER A 35 6.58 -22.16 6.66
C SER A 35 5.46 -21.44 5.91
N LEU A 36 4.46 -22.19 5.41
CA LEU A 36 3.22 -21.61 4.87
C LEU A 36 2.50 -20.74 5.90
N CYS A 37 2.31 -21.26 7.13
CA CYS A 37 1.67 -20.51 8.21
C CYS A 37 2.42 -19.21 8.53
N GLY A 38 3.76 -19.23 8.53
CA GLY A 38 4.60 -18.04 8.67
C GLY A 38 4.33 -16.99 7.58
N CYS A 39 4.27 -17.40 6.31
CA CYS A 39 3.95 -16.49 5.19
C CYS A 39 2.52 -15.92 5.30
N TYR A 40 1.53 -16.73 5.70
CA TYR A 40 0.16 -16.24 5.92
C TYR A 40 0.03 -15.31 7.13
N CYS A 41 0.80 -15.52 8.20
CA CYS A 41 0.86 -14.60 9.34
C CYS A 41 1.37 -13.21 8.93
N LEU A 42 2.21 -13.10 7.89
CA LEU A 42 2.69 -11.83 7.36
C LEU A 42 1.67 -11.08 6.50
N LEU A 43 0.55 -11.70 6.12
CA LEU A 43 -0.56 -10.98 5.48
C LEU A 43 -1.35 -10.13 6.48
N LEU A 44 -1.38 -10.51 7.76
CA LEU A 44 -2.04 -9.72 8.81
C LEU A 44 -1.51 -8.29 8.92
N PRO A 45 -0.18 -8.05 9.04
CA PRO A 45 0.35 -6.70 9.05
C PRO A 45 0.07 -5.97 7.74
N VAL A 46 0.17 -6.62 6.57
CA VAL A 46 -0.17 -5.98 5.28
C VAL A 46 -1.60 -5.43 5.32
N SER A 47 -2.58 -6.22 5.74
CA SER A 47 -3.98 -5.78 5.82
C SER A 47 -4.19 -4.65 6.82
N LEU A 48 -3.49 -4.67 7.97
CA LEU A 48 -3.54 -3.57 8.94
C LEU A 48 -2.95 -2.27 8.37
N GLY A 49 -1.83 -2.38 7.65
CA GLY A 49 -1.22 -1.23 6.98
C GLY A 49 -2.11 -0.66 5.88
N GLU A 50 -2.79 -1.52 5.13
CA GLU A 50 -3.74 -1.10 4.08
C GLU A 50 -4.94 -0.38 4.68
N MET A 51 -5.51 -0.92 5.77
CA MET A 51 -6.61 -0.27 6.49
C MET A 51 -6.20 1.12 7.01
N LEU A 52 -5.01 1.24 7.62
CA LEU A 52 -4.50 2.52 8.09
C LEU A 52 -4.35 3.51 6.94
N LEU A 53 -3.77 3.10 5.81
CA LEU A 53 -3.62 3.93 4.63
C LEU A 53 -4.96 4.39 4.06
N PHE A 54 -5.93 3.48 3.97
CA PHE A 54 -7.22 3.77 3.36
C PHE A 54 -8.02 4.76 4.20
N VAL A 55 -8.13 4.50 5.51
CA VAL A 55 -8.90 5.35 6.42
C VAL A 55 -8.24 6.71 6.59
N THR A 56 -6.94 6.74 6.91
CA THR A 56 -6.25 8.02 7.16
C THR A 56 -5.96 8.80 5.87
N GLY A 57 -5.82 8.11 4.74
CA GLY A 57 -5.70 8.74 3.42
C GLY A 57 -6.98 9.46 3.01
N LEU A 58 -8.14 8.82 3.21
CA LEU A 58 -9.43 9.47 2.97
C LEU A 58 -9.65 10.66 3.92
N GLU A 59 -9.39 10.49 5.22
CA GLU A 59 -9.49 11.57 6.21
C GLU A 59 -8.62 12.78 5.81
N PHE A 60 -7.40 12.52 5.34
CA PHE A 60 -6.50 13.55 4.85
C PHE A 60 -7.01 14.24 3.58
N ILE A 61 -7.54 13.49 2.62
CA ILE A 61 -8.16 14.06 1.41
C ILE A 61 -9.32 14.98 1.81
N TYR A 62 -10.19 14.55 2.72
CA TYR A 62 -11.30 15.36 3.20
C TYR A 62 -10.84 16.65 3.89
N ALA A 63 -9.79 16.58 4.71
CA ALA A 63 -9.25 17.74 5.42
C ALA A 63 -8.61 18.77 4.46
N GLN A 64 -7.89 18.31 3.44
CA GLN A 64 -7.15 19.17 2.51
C GLN A 64 -7.99 19.64 1.30
N SER A 65 -9.11 18.98 1.00
CA SER A 65 -9.98 19.35 -0.14
C SER A 65 -10.81 20.59 0.15
N PRO A 66 -11.05 21.49 -0.82
CA PRO A 66 -12.06 22.54 -0.69
C PRO A 66 -13.48 21.94 -0.65
N GLU A 67 -14.40 22.60 0.08
CA GLU A 67 -15.79 22.18 0.33
C GLU A 67 -16.49 21.61 -0.92
N GLN A 68 -16.40 22.32 -2.05
CA GLN A 68 -17.08 22.00 -3.29
C GLN A 68 -16.48 20.80 -4.05
N MET A 69 -15.23 20.41 -3.76
CA MET A 69 -14.52 19.34 -4.49
C MET A 69 -14.33 18.06 -3.68
N LYS A 70 -14.81 17.99 -2.42
CA LYS A 70 -14.65 16.82 -1.56
C LYS A 70 -15.11 15.52 -2.25
N GLY A 71 -16.31 15.54 -2.85
CA GLY A 71 -16.85 14.37 -3.55
C GLY A 71 -16.03 13.96 -4.77
N PHE A 72 -15.48 14.93 -5.51
CA PHE A 72 -14.65 14.67 -6.68
C PHE A 72 -13.31 14.01 -6.30
N LEU A 73 -12.61 14.52 -5.27
CA LEU A 73 -11.35 13.93 -4.83
C LEU A 73 -11.53 12.55 -4.22
N THR A 74 -12.61 12.31 -3.46
CA THR A 74 -12.95 10.97 -2.97
C THR A 74 -13.22 10.01 -4.14
N GLY A 75 -13.97 10.42 -5.15
CA GLY A 75 -14.19 9.62 -6.36
C GLY A 75 -12.89 9.30 -7.10
N LEU A 76 -11.99 10.28 -7.23
CA LEU A 76 -10.69 10.10 -7.84
C LEU A 76 -9.83 9.09 -7.06
N PHE A 77 -9.88 9.12 -5.73
CA PHE A 77 -9.17 8.16 -4.88
C PHE A 77 -9.61 6.71 -5.15
N TYR A 78 -10.92 6.44 -5.18
CA TYR A 78 -11.45 5.10 -5.51
C TYR A 78 -11.14 4.70 -6.96
N LEU A 79 -11.20 5.64 -7.90
CA LEU A 79 -10.82 5.39 -9.29
C LEU A 79 -9.36 4.97 -9.41
N MET A 80 -8.45 5.66 -8.73
CA MET A 80 -7.02 5.30 -8.73
C MET A 80 -6.81 3.93 -8.10
N PHE A 81 -7.46 3.62 -6.98
CA PHE A 81 -7.39 2.29 -6.35
C PHE A 81 -7.84 1.18 -7.31
N GLY A 82 -9.00 1.36 -7.95
CA GLY A 82 -9.52 0.40 -8.94
C GLY A 82 -8.62 0.27 -10.16
N LEU A 83 -8.08 1.39 -10.66
CA LEU A 83 -7.17 1.41 -11.82
C LEU A 83 -5.89 0.62 -11.54
N PHE A 84 -5.25 0.83 -10.37
CA PHE A 84 -4.05 0.08 -10.01
C PHE A 84 -4.31 -1.41 -9.80
N SER A 85 -5.41 -1.76 -9.13
CA SER A 85 -5.81 -3.16 -8.94
C SER A 85 -6.12 -3.85 -10.28
N GLY A 86 -6.84 -3.16 -11.17
CA GLY A 86 -7.13 -3.64 -12.53
C GLY A 86 -5.87 -3.78 -13.37
N ALA A 87 -4.96 -2.81 -13.33
CA ALA A 87 -3.68 -2.85 -14.03
C ALA A 87 -2.80 -4.00 -13.54
N ALA A 88 -2.73 -4.24 -12.23
CA ALA A 88 -2.03 -5.39 -11.67
C ALA A 88 -2.63 -6.72 -12.17
N SER A 89 -3.96 -6.82 -12.17
CA SER A 89 -4.68 -8.01 -12.66
C SER A 89 -4.40 -8.28 -14.15
N LEU A 90 -4.43 -7.24 -14.99
CA LEU A 90 -4.10 -7.32 -16.42
C LEU A 90 -2.64 -7.69 -16.64
N PHE A 91 -1.72 -7.16 -15.83
CA PHE A 91 -0.30 -7.49 -15.89
C PHE A 91 -0.06 -8.99 -15.66
N PHE A 92 -0.68 -9.56 -14.61
CA PHE A 92 -0.60 -10.99 -14.33
C PHE A 92 -1.32 -11.86 -15.38
N PHE A 93 -2.38 -11.34 -16.01
CA PHE A 93 -3.06 -12.03 -17.09
C PHE A 93 -2.23 -12.11 -18.37
N TYR A 94 -1.58 -11.00 -18.76
CA TYR A 94 -0.82 -10.90 -20.01
C TYR A 94 0.58 -11.53 -19.93
N TYR A 95 1.22 -11.42 -18.76
CA TYR A 95 2.47 -12.11 -18.47
C TYR A 95 2.20 -13.27 -17.52
N PRO A 96 1.64 -14.40 -18.01
CA PRO A 96 1.48 -15.57 -17.18
C PRO A 96 2.88 -16.05 -16.80
N VAL A 97 3.27 -15.78 -15.56
CA VAL A 97 4.49 -16.32 -14.97
C VAL A 97 4.38 -17.83 -15.15
N ARG A 98 5.27 -18.44 -15.94
CA ARG A 98 5.21 -19.87 -16.21
C ARG A 98 5.27 -20.60 -14.86
N PHE A 99 4.14 -21.19 -14.48
CA PHE A 99 3.94 -21.79 -13.16
C PHE A 99 4.67 -23.14 -13.07
N ASP A 100 5.98 -23.11 -12.88
CA ASP A 100 6.62 -24.17 -12.11
C ASP A 100 6.25 -23.93 -10.63
N ARG A 101 5.59 -24.93 -10.04
CA ARG A 101 4.84 -24.87 -8.77
C ARG A 101 5.61 -24.25 -7.58
N PHE A 102 6.94 -24.19 -7.65
CA PHE A 102 7.84 -23.72 -6.59
C PHE A 102 8.46 -22.34 -6.85
N HIS A 103 8.66 -21.93 -8.12
CA HIS A 103 9.29 -20.64 -8.44
C HIS A 103 8.29 -19.48 -8.52
N SER A 104 7.00 -19.81 -8.63
CA SER A 104 5.96 -18.83 -8.93
C SER A 104 5.57 -17.93 -7.75
N HIS A 105 5.57 -18.45 -6.52
CA HIS A 105 5.19 -17.67 -5.33
C HIS A 105 6.29 -16.69 -4.91
N ALA A 106 7.55 -17.11 -5.02
CA ALA A 106 8.71 -16.25 -4.80
C ALA A 106 8.71 -15.02 -5.72
N CYS A 107 8.45 -15.21 -7.02
CA CYS A 107 8.36 -14.09 -7.97
C CYS A 107 7.23 -13.11 -7.62
N TYR A 108 6.06 -13.62 -7.21
CA TYR A 108 4.93 -12.78 -6.82
C TYR A 108 5.25 -11.89 -5.62
N PHE A 109 5.76 -12.46 -4.53
CA PHE A 109 6.13 -11.68 -3.34
C PHE A 109 7.31 -10.74 -3.60
N THR A 110 8.24 -11.14 -4.47
CA THR A 110 9.36 -10.27 -4.86
C THR A 110 8.88 -9.04 -5.63
N ILE A 111 8.00 -9.22 -6.63
CA ILE A 111 7.40 -8.09 -7.38
C ILE A 111 6.61 -7.20 -6.42
N TYR A 112 5.80 -7.79 -5.55
CA TYR A 112 5.02 -7.05 -4.57
C TYR A 112 5.91 -6.23 -3.61
N SER A 113 7.01 -6.80 -3.13
CA SER A 113 8.00 -6.13 -2.30
C SER A 113 8.68 -4.96 -3.03
N VAL A 114 9.03 -5.12 -4.30
CA VAL A 114 9.64 -4.05 -5.10
C VAL A 114 8.66 -2.90 -5.28
N VAL A 115 7.41 -3.19 -5.67
CA VAL A 115 6.37 -2.16 -5.84
C VAL A 115 6.07 -1.47 -4.51
N GLY A 116 5.93 -2.22 -3.41
CA GLY A 116 5.72 -1.66 -2.07
C GLY A 116 6.87 -0.76 -1.62
N SER A 117 8.11 -1.15 -1.90
CA SER A 117 9.30 -0.34 -1.58
C SER A 117 9.34 0.96 -2.39
N ILE A 118 9.05 0.90 -3.70
CA ILE A 118 8.94 2.10 -4.55
C ILE A 118 7.84 3.02 -4.02
N GLY A 119 6.68 2.47 -3.66
CA GLY A 119 5.57 3.21 -3.05
C GLY A 119 5.98 3.91 -1.75
N PHE A 120 6.77 3.24 -0.91
CA PHE A 120 7.30 3.83 0.32
C PHE A 120 8.24 5.01 0.03
N PHE A 121 9.21 4.86 -0.87
CA PHE A 121 10.11 5.96 -1.22
C PHE A 121 9.37 7.14 -1.86
N MET A 122 8.44 6.86 -2.77
CA MET A 122 7.57 7.88 -3.37
C MET A 122 6.77 8.62 -2.30
N TYR A 123 6.20 7.90 -1.34
CA TYR A 123 5.50 8.51 -0.22
C TYR A 123 6.41 9.41 0.61
N VAL A 124 7.62 8.96 0.96
CA VAL A 124 8.59 9.76 1.73
C VAL A 124 8.95 11.05 0.99
N ILE A 125 9.23 10.98 -0.31
CA ILE A 125 9.55 12.15 -1.12
C ILE A 125 8.39 13.15 -1.12
N VAL A 126 7.17 12.67 -1.40
CA VAL A 126 5.97 13.53 -1.40
C VAL A 126 5.72 14.10 -0.01
N ALA A 127 5.88 13.30 1.04
CA ALA A 127 5.72 13.72 2.43
C ALA A 127 6.76 14.78 2.85
N CYS A 128 7.96 14.79 2.26
CA CYS A 128 8.94 15.85 2.50
C CYS A 128 8.60 17.15 1.75
N LEU A 129 8.05 17.04 0.53
CA LEU A 129 7.72 18.19 -0.31
C LEU A 129 6.36 18.82 0.02
N TYR A 130 5.45 18.06 0.62
CA TYR A 130 4.09 18.52 0.88
C TYR A 130 4.05 19.48 2.06
N SER A 131 3.79 20.76 1.78
CA SER A 131 3.42 21.75 2.80
C SER A 131 1.92 21.62 3.07
N ASN A 132 1.54 21.48 4.35
CA ASN A 132 0.12 21.44 4.71
C ASN A 132 -0.55 22.77 4.34
N ARG A 133 -1.79 22.70 3.86
CA ARG A 133 -2.63 23.88 3.74
C ARG A 133 -3.40 24.05 5.04
N ASP A 134 -3.03 25.06 5.81
CA ASP A 134 -3.83 25.50 6.96
C ASP A 134 -5.06 26.24 6.41
N ARG A 135 -6.27 25.79 6.79
CA ARG A 135 -7.48 26.56 6.48
C ARG A 135 -7.50 27.76 7.44
N PRO A 136 -7.80 28.99 6.98
CA PRO A 136 -8.23 30.01 7.91
C PRO A 136 -9.49 29.49 8.61
N GLU A 137 -9.49 29.55 9.94
CA GLU A 137 -10.64 29.12 10.75
C GLU A 137 -11.88 29.94 10.32
N GLU A 138 -13.05 29.30 10.31
CA GLU A 138 -14.33 29.93 9.93
C GLU A 138 -14.70 31.15 10.81
N GLU A 139 -13.93 31.46 11.84
CA GLU A 139 -14.14 32.60 12.75
C GLU A 139 -14.02 33.97 12.06
N ASP A 140 -13.30 34.09 10.94
CA ASP A 140 -13.16 35.36 10.22
C ASP A 140 -14.35 35.71 9.31
N PHE A 141 -15.29 34.79 9.08
CA PHE A 141 -16.46 35.06 8.22
C PHE A 141 -17.67 35.64 8.99
N ILE A 142 -17.59 35.72 10.32
CA ILE A 142 -18.68 36.21 11.19
C ILE A 142 -18.36 37.62 11.76
N ARG A 143 -17.25 38.26 11.37
CA ARG A 143 -16.91 39.64 11.76
C ARG A 143 -17.12 40.67 10.67
#